data_AF-A0A180FHV4-F1
#
_entry.id   AF-A0A180FHV4-F1
#
_cell.length_a   1.000
_cell.length_b   1.000
_cell.length_c   1.000
_cell.angle_alpha   90.00
_cell.angle_beta   90.00
_cell.angle_gamma   90.00
#
_symmetry.space_group_name_H-M   'P 1'
#
loop_
_entity.id
_entity.type
_entity.pdbx_description
1 polymer ?
#
loop_
_entity_poly.entity_id
_entity_poly.type
_entity_poly.pdbx_seq_one_letter_code
_entity_poly.pdbx_strand_id
1 'polypeptide(L)'
;MIDFVKIVFDKSYKEEMRSLLLSNEFLDFIKTLHLTTGVIDDSTRGKFNNLDILIYPQREIQIKNSLHSLYNSIKTSENINYNDFTLSNIKEVLKSLENAFGKEYLQHTYLTQLEFGFNIELPIKATDFVWEYILTYKNNQHNYSMSDRKGYIKKFIYEDYEIKIYDKGKESKLATQNLLRIEVKYKGRDVLNKLGVNTLMDVEEEVVLRSLYEDFRKKIDDLLIVGTFMEKDKTKISEKDWCKIVQYTNPFYFVTAGLASSAKTLRKRKLKSLIKKYKLDSAHKQLTDLIEKKFTQLLNN
;
A
#
# COMPACT_ATOMS: atom_id res chain seq x y z
N MET A 1 -3.93 -6.79 5.73
CA MET A 1 -4.88 -6.05 4.88
C MET A 1 -4.70 -4.56 5.06
N ILE A 2 -5.01 -4.02 6.23
CA ILE A 2 -4.65 -2.65 6.61
C ILE A 2 -3.21 -2.65 7.14
N ASP A 3 -2.40 -1.67 6.79
CA ASP A 3 -1.07 -1.48 7.39
C ASP A 3 -0.94 -0.09 8.00
N PHE A 4 -0.45 0.88 7.25
CA PHE A 4 -0.27 2.24 7.71
C PHE A 4 -1.59 3.02 7.75
N VAL A 5 -1.79 3.79 8.81
CA VAL A 5 -2.85 4.80 8.92
C VAL A 5 -2.25 6.15 9.26
N LYS A 6 -2.90 7.22 8.78
CA LYS A 6 -2.72 8.58 9.30
C LYS A 6 -4.08 9.14 9.67
N ILE A 7 -4.36 9.10 10.96
CA ILE A 7 -5.59 9.54 11.60
C ILE A 7 -5.41 10.99 12.06
N VAL A 8 -6.48 11.75 11.95
CA VAL A 8 -6.55 13.14 12.38
C VAL A 8 -7.82 13.33 13.20
N PHE A 9 -7.70 14.00 14.35
CA PHE A 9 -8.86 14.35 15.16
C PHE A 9 -9.57 15.58 14.61
N ASP A 10 -10.89 15.57 14.68
CA ASP A 10 -11.70 16.74 14.31
C ASP A 10 -11.31 17.95 15.17
N LYS A 11 -11.21 19.11 14.52
CA LYS A 11 -10.81 20.36 15.16
C LYS A 11 -11.75 20.77 16.29
N SER A 12 -13.03 20.40 16.20
CA SER A 12 -14.04 20.70 17.23
C SER A 12 -13.75 20.05 18.57
N TYR A 13 -13.07 18.89 18.60
CA TYR A 13 -12.73 18.15 19.82
C TYR A 13 -11.28 18.33 20.27
N LYS A 14 -10.53 19.23 19.61
CA LYS A 14 -9.07 19.32 19.76
C LYS A 14 -8.60 19.53 21.19
N GLU A 15 -9.20 20.46 21.95
CA GLU A 15 -8.69 20.80 23.29
C GLU A 15 -9.02 19.71 24.32
N GLU A 16 -10.19 19.07 24.20
CA GLU A 16 -10.55 17.88 24.96
C GLU A 16 -9.55 16.75 24.67
N MET A 17 -9.22 16.54 23.38
CA MET A 17 -8.27 15.49 22.95
C MET A 17 -6.87 15.73 23.42
N ARG A 18 -6.44 16.99 23.35
CA ARG A 18 -5.14 17.38 23.86
C ARG A 18 -5.05 17.11 25.36
N SER A 19 -6.09 17.45 26.11
CA SER A 19 -6.11 17.27 27.57
C SER A 19 -6.07 15.79 27.93
N LEU A 20 -6.92 14.98 27.28
CA LEU A 20 -6.95 13.53 27.45
C LEU A 20 -5.59 12.89 27.16
N LEU A 21 -5.02 13.17 25.98
CA LEU A 21 -3.75 12.58 25.56
C LEU A 21 -2.61 12.98 26.50
N LEU A 22 -2.50 14.25 26.90
CA LEU A 22 -1.44 14.71 27.79
C LEU A 22 -1.57 14.17 29.23
N SER A 23 -2.78 13.78 29.64
CA SER A 23 -3.02 13.13 30.94
C SER A 23 -2.91 11.61 30.90
N ASN A 24 -2.67 11.02 29.73
CA ASN A 24 -2.72 9.58 29.52
C ASN A 24 -1.44 8.91 30.02
N GLU A 25 -1.57 7.99 30.97
CA GLU A 25 -0.42 7.29 31.59
C GLU A 25 0.31 6.34 30.64
N PHE A 26 -0.31 5.94 29.52
CA PHE A 26 0.32 5.09 28.51
C PHE A 26 1.18 5.88 27.51
N LEU A 27 1.23 7.21 27.62
CA LEU A 27 1.87 8.09 26.65
C LEU A 27 2.99 8.91 27.29
N ASP A 28 4.21 8.68 26.79
CA ASP A 28 5.34 9.57 27.06
C ASP A 28 5.46 10.63 25.98
N PHE A 29 5.48 11.91 26.39
CA PHE A 29 5.63 13.04 25.49
C PHE A 29 7.00 13.70 25.59
N ILE A 30 7.55 14.05 24.44
CA ILE A 30 8.79 14.79 24.31
C ILE A 30 8.58 16.06 23.48
N LYS A 31 9.42 17.06 23.75
CA LYS A 31 9.63 18.22 22.89
C LYS A 31 11.06 18.28 22.40
N THR A 32 11.26 18.74 21.17
CA THR A 32 12.58 18.87 20.56
C THR A 32 13.10 20.29 20.72
N LEU A 33 14.32 20.43 21.24
CA LEU A 33 15.05 21.71 21.31
C LEU A 33 16.14 21.73 20.24
N HIS A 34 16.13 22.74 19.38
CA HIS A 34 17.20 22.97 18.40
C HIS A 34 18.37 23.69 19.08
N LEU A 35 19.45 22.97 19.39
CA LEU A 35 20.60 23.50 20.14
C LEU A 35 21.27 24.72 19.48
N THR A 36 21.25 24.79 18.15
CA THR A 36 21.87 25.91 17.41
C THR A 36 21.06 27.21 17.50
N THR A 37 19.73 27.12 17.54
CA THR A 37 18.84 28.29 17.50
C THR A 37 18.17 28.58 18.84
N GLY A 38 18.21 27.64 19.79
CA GLY A 38 17.45 27.70 21.04
C GLY A 38 15.94 27.53 20.86
N VAL A 39 15.46 27.29 19.63
CA VAL A 39 14.03 27.18 19.33
C VAL A 39 13.52 25.79 19.70
N ILE A 40 12.43 25.74 20.45
CA ILE A 40 11.70 24.51 20.76
C ILE A 40 10.70 24.25 19.64
N ASP A 41 10.65 23.03 19.11
CA ASP A 41 9.61 22.60 18.16
C ASP A 41 8.23 22.78 18.81
N ASP A 42 7.35 23.47 18.10
CA ASP A 42 6.00 23.75 18.57
C ASP A 42 5.20 22.46 18.78
N SER A 43 5.53 21.39 18.05
CA SER A 43 4.88 20.09 18.19
C SER A 43 5.32 19.34 19.45
N THR A 44 4.33 18.80 20.16
CA THR A 44 4.57 17.80 21.20
C THR A 44 4.43 16.42 20.57
N ARG A 45 5.42 15.55 20.79
CA ARG A 45 5.47 14.22 20.17
C ARG A 45 5.33 13.16 21.24
N GLY A 46 4.33 12.30 21.11
CA GLY A 46 4.12 11.14 21.97
C GLY A 46 4.28 9.84 21.20
N LYS A 47 4.43 8.74 21.94
CA LYS A 47 4.38 7.40 21.36
C LYS A 47 3.41 6.51 22.14
N PHE A 48 2.63 5.74 21.40
CA PHE A 48 1.88 4.60 21.91
C PHE A 48 2.40 3.35 21.21
N ASN A 49 3.28 2.61 21.86
CA ASN A 49 4.09 1.56 21.24
C ASN A 49 4.79 2.07 19.97
N ASN A 50 4.31 1.65 18.80
CA ASN A 50 4.83 2.06 17.50
C ASN A 50 4.10 3.25 16.87
N LEU A 51 2.92 3.64 17.37
CA LEU A 51 2.17 4.77 16.84
C LEU A 51 2.80 6.08 17.29
N ASP A 52 3.04 6.96 16.33
CA ASP A 52 3.47 8.33 16.59
C ASP A 52 2.24 9.21 16.81
N ILE A 53 2.23 9.95 17.92
CA ILE A 53 1.22 10.94 18.26
C ILE A 53 1.85 12.32 18.13
N LEU A 54 1.22 13.20 17.33
CA LEU A 54 1.71 14.54 17.07
C LEU A 54 0.63 15.54 17.47
N ILE A 55 0.92 16.35 18.49
CA ILE A 55 0.05 17.41 18.98
C ILE A 55 0.64 18.75 18.53
N TYR A 56 -0.08 19.48 17.69
CA TYR A 56 0.32 20.79 17.22
C TYR A 56 -0.49 21.89 17.92
N PRO A 57 0.13 23.00 18.37
CA PRO A 57 -0.58 24.08 19.06
C PRO A 57 -1.69 24.71 18.22
N GLN A 58 -1.47 24.89 16.91
CA GLN A 58 -2.43 25.54 16.01
C GLN A 58 -2.96 24.64 14.89
N ARG A 59 -2.49 23.39 14.79
CA ARG A 59 -2.96 22.40 13.79
C ARG A 59 -3.71 21.26 14.48
N GLU A 60 -4.20 20.33 13.68
CA GLU A 60 -4.90 19.13 14.15
C GLU A 60 -3.94 18.16 14.85
N ILE A 61 -4.48 17.35 15.76
CA ILE A 61 -3.75 16.25 16.40
C ILE A 61 -3.72 15.07 15.41
N GLN A 62 -2.55 14.43 15.27
CA GLN A 62 -2.36 13.33 14.34
C GLN A 62 -1.86 12.08 15.06
N ILE A 63 -2.42 10.93 14.69
CA ILE A 63 -1.88 9.61 15.05
C ILE A 63 -1.51 8.91 13.76
N LYS A 64 -0.30 8.40 13.67
CA LYS A 64 0.14 7.67 12.47
C LYS A 64 1.10 6.55 12.83
N ASN A 65 0.98 5.42 12.14
CA ASN A 65 1.98 4.39 11.83
C ASN A 65 1.21 3.13 11.35
N SER A 66 1.87 1.97 11.33
CA SER A 66 1.27 0.67 11.03
C SER A 66 0.41 0.14 12.18
N LEU A 67 -0.86 -0.15 11.91
CA LEU A 67 -1.75 -0.90 12.81
C LEU A 67 -1.33 -2.37 12.94
N HIS A 68 -0.78 -2.96 11.88
CA HIS A 68 -0.29 -4.33 11.90
C HIS A 68 0.92 -4.49 12.83
N SER A 69 1.90 -3.59 12.72
CA SER A 69 3.02 -3.55 13.66
C SER A 69 2.57 -3.20 15.07
N LEU A 70 1.52 -2.37 15.24
CA LEU A 70 0.96 -2.14 16.57
C LEU A 70 0.45 -3.44 17.18
N TYR A 71 -0.38 -4.19 16.46
CA TYR A 71 -0.89 -5.48 16.91
C TYR A 71 0.25 -6.43 17.31
N ASN A 72 1.25 -6.61 16.44
CA ASN A 72 2.39 -7.46 16.75
C ASN A 72 3.18 -6.93 17.96
N SER A 73 3.37 -5.61 18.09
CA SER A 73 4.07 -5.04 19.23
C SER A 73 3.34 -5.29 20.56
N ILE A 74 2.00 -5.26 20.56
CA ILE A 74 1.19 -5.56 21.74
C ILE A 74 1.28 -7.05 22.09
N LYS A 75 1.28 -7.93 21.08
CA LYS A 75 1.23 -9.40 21.27
C LYS A 75 2.58 -10.04 21.55
N THR A 76 3.64 -9.58 20.89
CA THR A 76 4.95 -10.24 20.90
C THR A 76 6.10 -9.30 21.23
N SER A 77 5.84 -8.01 21.46
CA SER A 77 6.87 -6.97 21.61
C SER A 77 7.76 -6.77 20.37
N GLU A 78 7.36 -7.31 19.21
CA GLU A 78 8.07 -7.15 17.95
C GLU A 78 7.36 -6.19 17.00
N ASN A 79 8.12 -5.29 16.38
CA ASN A 79 7.62 -4.37 15.35
C ASN A 79 7.80 -4.97 13.95
N ILE A 80 7.04 -6.04 13.68
CA ILE A 80 7.02 -6.72 12.38
C ILE A 80 5.70 -6.47 11.65
N ASN A 81 5.67 -6.65 10.32
CA ASN A 81 4.45 -6.55 9.49
C ASN A 81 4.48 -7.47 8.25
N TYR A 82 5.31 -8.51 8.28
CA TYR A 82 5.41 -9.49 7.19
C TYR A 82 4.47 -10.69 7.37
N ASN A 83 3.94 -10.92 8.59
CA ASN A 83 2.98 -11.96 8.89
C ASN A 83 1.56 -11.58 8.42
N ASP A 84 0.58 -12.40 8.77
CA ASP A 84 -0.81 -12.15 8.46
C ASP A 84 -1.45 -11.22 9.50
N PHE A 85 -2.26 -10.29 9.00
CA PHE A 85 -3.03 -9.36 9.80
C PHE A 85 -4.48 -9.43 9.34
N THR A 86 -5.26 -10.18 10.11
CA THR A 86 -6.63 -10.57 9.78
C THR A 86 -7.65 -9.55 10.29
N LEU A 87 -8.92 -9.72 9.89
CA LEU A 87 -10.03 -8.91 10.41
C LEU A 87 -10.14 -9.01 11.93
N SER A 88 -9.97 -10.21 12.49
CA SER A 88 -9.96 -10.42 13.95
C SER A 88 -8.84 -9.60 14.63
N ASN A 89 -7.65 -9.55 14.02
CA ASN A 89 -6.54 -8.75 14.54
C ASN A 89 -6.80 -7.24 14.44
N ILE A 90 -7.48 -6.79 13.37
CA ILE A 90 -7.92 -5.39 13.22
C ILE A 90 -8.88 -5.03 14.38
N LYS A 91 -9.91 -5.84 14.62
CA LYS A 91 -10.86 -5.61 15.73
C LYS A 91 -10.16 -5.55 17.08
N GLU A 92 -9.22 -6.45 17.31
CA GLU A 92 -8.46 -6.47 18.56
C GLU A 92 -7.61 -5.20 18.74
N VAL A 93 -6.88 -4.77 17.70
CA VAL A 93 -6.06 -3.56 17.83
C VAL A 93 -6.91 -2.30 17.98
N LEU A 94 -8.07 -2.22 17.30
CA LEU A 94 -8.98 -1.09 17.49
C LEU A 94 -9.54 -1.06 18.91
N LYS A 95 -9.87 -2.21 19.50
CA LYS A 95 -10.28 -2.29 20.91
C LYS A 95 -9.16 -1.83 21.86
N SER A 96 -7.90 -2.18 21.59
CA SER A 96 -6.76 -1.65 22.36
C SER A 96 -6.66 -0.13 22.24
N LEU A 97 -6.91 0.43 21.06
CA LEU A 97 -6.92 1.88 20.85
C LEU A 97 -8.12 2.55 21.54
N GLU A 98 -9.30 1.94 21.52
CA GLU A 98 -10.48 2.42 22.25
C GLU A 98 -10.20 2.48 23.76
N ASN A 99 -9.57 1.44 24.32
CA ASN A 99 -9.19 1.42 25.73
C ASN A 99 -8.14 2.49 26.07
N ALA A 100 -7.20 2.75 25.16
CA ALA A 100 -6.14 3.72 25.38
C ALA A 100 -6.62 5.16 25.18
N PHE A 101 -7.47 5.43 24.19
CA PHE A 101 -7.81 6.78 23.74
C PHE A 101 -9.28 7.17 23.92
N GLY A 102 -10.13 6.28 24.40
CA GLY A 102 -11.58 6.49 24.53
C GLY A 102 -12.33 6.32 23.21
N LYS A 103 -13.36 5.48 23.21
CA LYS A 103 -14.19 5.20 22.03
C LYS A 103 -14.94 6.44 21.55
N GLU A 104 -15.44 7.23 22.50
CA GLU A 104 -16.16 8.49 22.28
C GLU A 104 -15.34 9.51 21.50
N TYR A 105 -14.03 9.32 21.42
CA TYR A 105 -13.11 10.22 20.75
C TYR A 105 -12.59 9.68 19.43
N LEU A 106 -12.37 8.36 19.33
CA LEU A 106 -11.99 7.72 18.08
C LEU A 106 -13.06 7.86 16.98
N GLN A 107 -14.34 7.95 17.36
CA GLN A 107 -15.44 8.27 16.43
C GLN A 107 -15.37 9.69 15.85
N HIS A 108 -14.62 10.60 16.47
CA HIS A 108 -14.40 11.98 16.01
C HIS A 108 -13.06 12.13 15.30
N THR A 109 -12.65 11.08 14.59
CA THR A 109 -11.46 11.06 13.76
C THR A 109 -11.79 10.89 12.29
N TYR A 110 -10.87 11.30 11.43
CA TYR A 110 -10.90 10.96 10.01
C TYR A 110 -9.51 10.54 9.55
N LEU A 111 -9.46 9.73 8.50
CA LEU A 111 -8.21 9.30 7.91
C LEU A 111 -7.82 10.25 6.78
N THR A 112 -6.53 10.57 6.74
CA THR A 112 -5.92 11.31 5.62
C THR A 112 -5.02 10.42 4.78
N GLN A 113 -4.61 9.27 5.33
CA GLN A 113 -3.87 8.22 4.60
C GLN A 113 -4.24 6.85 5.16
N LEU A 114 -4.34 5.87 4.26
CA LEU A 114 -4.54 4.46 4.58
C LEU A 114 -3.73 3.62 3.58
N GLU A 115 -2.94 2.67 4.07
CA GLU A 115 -2.30 1.65 3.24
C GLU A 115 -3.08 0.35 3.35
N PHE A 116 -3.56 -0.13 2.20
CA PHE A 116 -4.23 -1.42 2.06
C PHE A 116 -3.41 -2.33 1.14
N GLY A 117 -3.06 -3.52 1.60
CA GLY A 117 -2.19 -4.41 0.86
C GLY A 117 -2.06 -5.82 1.43
N PHE A 118 -1.31 -6.63 0.69
CA PHE A 118 -1.17 -8.06 0.93
C PHE A 118 0.30 -8.50 0.82
N ASN A 119 0.69 -9.41 1.70
CA ASN A 119 1.89 -10.22 1.57
C ASN A 119 1.51 -11.52 0.87
N ILE A 120 2.09 -11.80 -0.30
CA ILE A 120 1.76 -12.92 -1.19
C ILE A 120 3.01 -13.75 -1.40
N GLU A 121 2.93 -15.04 -1.08
CA GLU A 121 4.00 -15.98 -1.39
C GLU A 121 3.93 -16.38 -2.86
N LEU A 122 5.06 -16.21 -3.57
CA LEU A 122 5.17 -16.54 -4.99
C LEU A 122 5.95 -17.85 -5.20
N PRO A 123 5.62 -18.61 -6.26
CA PRO A 123 6.39 -19.80 -6.64
C PRO A 123 7.75 -19.46 -7.27
N ILE A 124 8.01 -18.18 -7.54
CA ILE A 124 9.25 -17.65 -8.09
C ILE A 124 9.77 -16.52 -7.20
N LYS A 125 11.04 -16.15 -7.35
CA LYS A 125 11.64 -15.07 -6.56
C LYS A 125 10.85 -13.77 -6.72
N ALA A 126 10.46 -13.16 -5.60
CA ALA A 126 9.70 -11.91 -5.61
C ALA A 126 10.47 -10.77 -6.28
N THR A 127 11.79 -10.68 -6.04
CA THR A 127 12.68 -9.76 -6.77
C THR A 127 12.54 -9.89 -8.29
N ASP A 128 12.63 -11.11 -8.83
CA ASP A 128 12.56 -11.34 -10.28
C ASP A 128 11.16 -11.01 -10.81
N PHE A 129 10.12 -11.35 -10.05
CA PHE A 129 8.74 -10.99 -10.38
C PHE A 129 8.56 -9.46 -10.50
N VAL A 130 9.00 -8.71 -9.48
CA VAL A 130 8.90 -7.25 -9.46
C VAL A 130 9.67 -6.64 -10.65
N TRP A 131 10.89 -7.12 -10.89
CA TRP A 131 11.77 -6.56 -11.91
C TRP A 131 11.30 -6.87 -13.33
N GLU A 132 11.06 -8.15 -13.63
CA GLU A 132 10.91 -8.66 -15.00
C GLU A 132 9.46 -8.75 -15.47
N TYR A 133 8.51 -9.03 -14.56
CA TYR A 133 7.14 -9.31 -14.95
C TYR A 133 6.26 -8.06 -14.93
N ILE A 134 6.44 -7.18 -13.93
CA ILE A 134 5.62 -5.97 -13.76
C ILE A 134 6.19 -4.86 -14.63
N LEU A 135 5.56 -4.55 -15.76
CA LEU A 135 6.13 -3.62 -16.74
C LEU A 135 5.62 -2.19 -16.55
N THR A 136 4.31 -2.00 -16.48
CA THR A 136 3.68 -0.67 -16.40
C THR A 136 2.40 -0.71 -15.60
N TYR A 137 1.90 0.46 -15.21
CA TYR A 137 0.57 0.64 -14.64
C TYR A 137 -0.18 1.69 -15.46
N LYS A 138 -1.38 1.38 -15.96
CA LYS A 138 -2.12 2.25 -16.90
C LYS A 138 -1.27 2.67 -18.11
N ASN A 139 -0.30 1.84 -18.51
CA ASN A 139 0.71 2.09 -19.55
C ASN A 139 1.73 3.20 -19.24
N ASN A 140 1.86 3.61 -17.98
CA ASN A 140 2.90 4.52 -17.51
C ASN A 140 4.00 3.75 -16.78
N GLN A 141 5.24 4.24 -16.86
CA GLN A 141 6.34 3.71 -16.06
C GLN A 141 6.15 4.02 -14.58
N HIS A 142 6.83 3.23 -13.75
CA HIS A 142 6.95 3.53 -12.34
C HIS A 142 7.64 4.89 -12.14
N ASN A 143 7.11 5.69 -11.23
CA ASN A 143 7.65 7.00 -10.88
C ASN A 143 8.94 6.88 -10.04
N TYR A 144 9.13 5.73 -9.41
CA TYR A 144 10.29 5.45 -8.57
C TYR A 144 10.67 3.98 -8.70
N SER A 145 11.94 3.75 -9.06
CA SER A 145 12.62 2.48 -8.86
C SER A 145 13.89 2.76 -8.08
N MET A 146 14.02 2.13 -6.93
CA MET A 146 15.29 2.03 -6.24
C MET A 146 15.68 0.56 -6.22
N SER A 147 16.90 0.29 -6.68
CA SER A 147 17.64 -0.92 -6.33
C SER A 147 18.56 -0.50 -5.18
N ASP A 148 18.16 -0.78 -3.94
CA ASP A 148 19.06 -0.62 -2.80
C ASP A 148 19.45 -1.99 -2.23
N ARG A 149 20.18 -1.99 -1.10
CA ARG A 149 20.53 -3.23 -0.39
C ARG A 149 19.28 -3.98 0.13
N LYS A 150 18.11 -3.34 0.20
CA LYS A 150 16.84 -3.91 0.71
C LYS A 150 15.94 -4.51 -0.36
N GLY A 151 16.19 -4.25 -1.65
CA GLY A 151 15.50 -4.92 -2.75
C GLY A 151 15.05 -4.00 -3.88
N TYR A 152 14.28 -4.55 -4.82
CA TYR A 152 13.64 -3.78 -5.89
C TYR A 152 12.22 -3.38 -5.46
N ILE A 153 11.93 -2.09 -5.59
CA ILE A 153 10.59 -1.52 -5.34
C ILE A 153 10.13 -0.81 -6.61
N LYS A 154 8.93 -1.11 -7.08
CA LYS A 154 8.21 -0.31 -8.08
C LYS A 154 7.13 0.50 -7.41
N LYS A 155 7.15 1.82 -7.61
CA LYS A 155 6.08 2.71 -7.17
C LYS A 155 5.41 3.42 -8.32
N PHE A 156 4.08 3.44 -8.30
CA PHE A 156 3.26 4.22 -9.22
C PHE A 156 2.50 5.26 -8.41
N ILE A 157 2.91 6.53 -8.53
CA ILE A 157 2.47 7.63 -7.67
C ILE A 157 1.48 8.48 -8.46
N TYR A 158 0.27 8.59 -7.91
CA TYR A 158 -0.79 9.47 -8.37
C TYR A 158 -1.13 10.46 -7.24
N GLU A 159 -1.97 11.44 -7.56
CA GLU A 159 -2.45 12.45 -6.62
C GLU A 159 -3.19 11.80 -5.44
N ASP A 160 -4.19 10.98 -5.76
CA ASP A 160 -5.10 10.36 -4.79
C ASP A 160 -4.59 9.04 -4.19
N TYR A 161 -3.60 8.41 -4.82
CA TYR A 161 -3.07 7.13 -4.36
C TYR A 161 -1.65 6.83 -4.82
N GLU A 162 -1.03 5.82 -4.23
CA GLU A 162 0.25 5.26 -4.65
C GLU A 162 0.19 3.74 -4.59
N ILE A 163 0.67 3.06 -5.64
CA ILE A 163 0.84 1.60 -5.64
C ILE A 163 2.30 1.29 -5.36
N LYS A 164 2.59 0.44 -4.39
CA LYS A 164 3.94 -0.05 -4.07
C LYS A 164 3.99 -1.55 -4.27
N ILE A 165 4.99 -2.03 -4.99
CA ILE A 165 5.19 -3.47 -5.23
C ILE A 165 6.66 -3.80 -5.01
N TYR A 166 6.95 -4.72 -4.10
CA TYR A 166 8.33 -5.03 -3.71
C TYR A 166 8.51 -6.42 -3.10
N ASP A 167 9.77 -6.84 -3.06
CA ASP A 167 10.21 -8.05 -2.35
C ASP A 167 10.22 -7.79 -0.84
N LYS A 168 9.14 -8.19 -0.16
CA LYS A 168 8.97 -8.04 1.29
C LYS A 168 9.83 -9.02 2.06
N GLY A 169 10.06 -10.22 1.50
CA GLY A 169 10.94 -11.22 2.10
C GLY A 169 12.34 -10.64 2.29
N LYS A 170 12.91 -10.05 1.24
CA LYS A 170 14.21 -9.40 1.32
C LYS A 170 14.22 -8.18 2.25
N GLU A 171 13.21 -7.32 2.19
CA GLU A 171 13.09 -6.13 3.03
C GLU A 171 13.05 -6.49 4.53
N SER A 172 12.33 -7.56 4.87
CA SER A 172 12.20 -8.09 6.23
C SER A 172 13.30 -9.11 6.60
N LYS A 173 14.33 -9.28 5.76
CA LYS A 173 15.45 -10.24 5.95
C LYS A 173 15.04 -11.72 6.04
N LEU A 174 13.92 -12.08 5.44
CA LEU A 174 13.39 -13.44 5.28
C LEU A 174 13.89 -14.04 3.97
N ALA A 175 15.21 -14.21 3.82
CA ALA A 175 15.87 -14.52 2.55
C ALA A 175 15.39 -15.81 1.85
N THR A 176 14.73 -16.72 2.57
CA THR A 176 14.19 -17.98 2.05
C THR A 176 12.74 -17.88 1.56
N GLN A 177 12.05 -16.77 1.83
CA GLN A 177 10.64 -16.60 1.47
C GLN A 177 10.50 -15.70 0.24
N ASN A 178 9.80 -16.20 -0.79
CA ASN A 178 9.45 -15.44 -1.98
C ASN A 178 8.23 -14.55 -1.71
N LEU A 179 8.32 -13.69 -0.69
CA LEU A 179 7.21 -12.89 -0.20
C LEU A 179 7.15 -11.58 -0.98
N LEU A 180 6.18 -11.49 -1.90
CA LEU A 180 5.84 -10.26 -2.60
C LEU A 180 4.91 -9.43 -1.72
N ARG A 181 5.10 -8.12 -1.67
CA ARG A 181 4.10 -7.21 -1.13
C ARG A 181 3.58 -6.24 -2.16
N ILE A 182 2.27 -6.10 -2.20
CA ILE A 182 1.54 -5.16 -3.04
C ILE A 182 0.64 -4.33 -2.15
N GLU A 183 0.79 -3.01 -2.22
CA GLU A 183 0.04 -2.05 -1.41
C GLU A 183 -0.52 -0.95 -2.28
N VAL A 184 -1.71 -0.47 -1.92
CA VAL A 184 -2.26 0.80 -2.34
C VAL A 184 -2.32 1.71 -1.13
N LYS A 185 -1.55 2.80 -1.18
CA LYS A 185 -1.65 3.93 -0.27
C LYS A 185 -2.66 4.91 -0.80
N TYR A 186 -3.81 5.03 -0.15
CA TYR A 186 -4.80 6.07 -0.41
C TYR A 186 -4.38 7.38 0.26
N LYS A 187 -4.63 8.50 -0.42
CA LYS A 187 -4.25 9.85 0.02
C LYS A 187 -5.48 10.75 -0.01
N GLY A 188 -5.73 11.40 1.12
CA GLY A 188 -6.84 12.35 1.25
C GLY A 188 -8.12 11.69 1.76
N ARG A 189 -8.88 12.49 2.53
CA ARG A 189 -10.14 12.09 3.16
C ARG A 189 -11.21 11.76 2.11
N ASP A 190 -11.33 12.56 1.05
CA ASP A 190 -12.40 12.40 0.05
C ASP A 190 -12.31 11.06 -0.70
N VAL A 191 -11.09 10.57 -0.94
CA VAL A 191 -10.85 9.27 -1.57
C VAL A 191 -11.30 8.14 -0.64
N LEU A 192 -11.00 8.27 0.66
CA LEU A 192 -11.33 7.28 1.69
C LEU A 192 -12.83 7.24 1.98
N ASN A 193 -13.48 8.40 2.10
CA ASN A 193 -14.92 8.49 2.31
C ASN A 193 -15.71 7.81 1.17
N LYS A 194 -15.26 7.96 -0.09
CA LYS A 194 -15.86 7.27 -1.25
C LYS A 194 -15.79 5.75 -1.15
N LEU A 195 -14.84 5.22 -0.38
CA LEU A 195 -14.67 3.79 -0.13
C LEU A 195 -15.36 3.33 1.16
N GLY A 196 -16.04 4.24 1.87
CA GLY A 196 -16.73 3.96 3.14
C GLY A 196 -15.88 4.18 4.39
N VAL A 197 -14.64 4.65 4.26
CA VAL A 197 -13.74 4.92 5.40
C VAL A 197 -13.87 6.40 5.80
N ASN A 198 -14.77 6.69 6.74
CA ASN A 198 -14.97 8.04 7.27
C ASN A 198 -14.18 8.26 8.57
N THR A 199 -14.12 7.22 9.41
CA THR A 199 -13.44 7.20 10.70
C THR A 199 -12.47 6.01 10.80
N LEU A 200 -11.67 5.96 11.86
CA LEU A 200 -10.84 4.78 12.14
C LEU A 200 -11.67 3.53 12.38
N MET A 201 -12.83 3.65 13.02
CA MET A 201 -13.63 2.49 13.40
C MET A 201 -14.19 1.77 12.17
N ASP A 202 -14.44 2.49 11.08
CA ASP A 202 -14.99 1.90 9.85
C ASP A 202 -14.10 0.81 9.24
N VAL A 203 -12.80 0.73 9.56
CA VAL A 203 -11.88 -0.27 8.99
C VAL A 203 -12.07 -1.68 9.56
N GLU A 204 -12.86 -1.85 10.62
CA GLU A 204 -13.28 -3.18 11.11
C GLU A 204 -14.55 -3.72 10.43
N GLU A 205 -15.20 -2.90 9.62
CA GLU A 205 -16.42 -3.28 8.92
C GLU A 205 -16.09 -4.06 7.64
N GLU A 206 -16.68 -5.25 7.53
CA GLU A 206 -16.45 -6.14 6.39
C GLU A 206 -16.83 -5.47 5.06
N VAL A 207 -17.93 -4.70 5.04
CA VAL A 207 -18.39 -3.97 3.85
C VAL A 207 -17.34 -2.97 3.38
N VAL A 208 -16.68 -2.27 4.31
CA VAL A 208 -15.63 -1.29 4.02
C VAL A 208 -14.38 -1.99 3.50
N LEU A 209 -13.97 -3.11 4.12
CA LEU A 209 -12.84 -3.92 3.64
C LEU A 209 -13.07 -4.50 2.25
N ARG A 210 -14.31 -4.90 1.94
CA ARG A 210 -14.70 -5.34 0.59
C ARG A 210 -14.64 -4.22 -0.43
N SER A 211 -15.12 -3.01 -0.09
CA SER A 211 -14.99 -1.82 -0.95
C SER A 211 -13.53 -1.47 -1.24
N LEU A 212 -12.68 -1.47 -0.21
CA LEU A 212 -11.22 -1.28 -0.35
C LEU A 212 -10.60 -2.35 -1.25
N TYR A 213 -11.03 -3.61 -1.10
CA TYR A 213 -10.56 -4.71 -1.92
C TYR A 213 -10.97 -4.59 -3.39
N GLU A 214 -12.22 -4.23 -3.67
CA GLU A 214 -12.70 -4.03 -5.04
C GLU A 214 -11.93 -2.93 -5.77
N ASP A 215 -11.67 -1.81 -5.09
CA ASP A 215 -10.88 -0.72 -5.66
C ASP A 215 -9.39 -1.08 -5.79
N PHE A 216 -8.84 -1.80 -4.81
CA PHE A 216 -7.50 -2.39 -4.90
C PHE A 216 -7.39 -3.31 -6.12
N ARG A 217 -8.35 -4.24 -6.32
CA ARG A 217 -8.38 -5.19 -7.43
C ARG A 217 -8.41 -4.47 -8.78
N LYS A 218 -9.26 -3.46 -8.94
CA LYS A 218 -9.29 -2.62 -10.16
C LYS A 218 -7.93 -2.00 -10.47
N LYS A 219 -7.17 -1.59 -9.44
CA LYS A 219 -5.81 -1.08 -9.61
C LYS A 219 -4.82 -2.19 -9.96
N ILE A 220 -4.97 -3.40 -9.46
CA ILE A 220 -4.12 -4.53 -9.86
C ILE A 220 -4.40 -4.92 -11.32
N ASP A 221 -5.66 -4.97 -11.75
CA ASP A 221 -6.06 -5.30 -13.13
C ASP A 221 -5.46 -4.34 -14.17
N ASP A 222 -5.18 -3.10 -13.77
CA ASP A 222 -4.55 -2.06 -14.60
C ASP A 222 -3.02 -2.20 -14.71
N LEU A 223 -2.41 -3.14 -13.99
CA LEU A 223 -0.99 -3.50 -14.14
C LEU A 223 -0.79 -4.32 -15.41
N LEU A 224 0.22 -3.94 -16.18
CA LEU A 224 0.74 -4.77 -17.25
C LEU A 224 1.77 -5.74 -16.67
N ILE A 225 1.30 -6.93 -16.32
CA ILE A 225 2.14 -8.04 -15.90
C ILE A 225 2.22 -9.04 -17.05
N VAL A 226 3.42 -9.24 -17.58
CA VAL A 226 3.67 -10.14 -18.70
C VAL A 226 4.60 -11.25 -18.20
N GLY A 227 4.18 -12.50 -18.38
CA GLY A 227 5.02 -13.66 -18.12
C GLY A 227 6.37 -13.51 -18.84
N THR A 228 7.45 -13.96 -18.20
CA THR A 228 8.81 -13.71 -18.68
C THR A 228 8.97 -14.00 -20.16
N PHE A 229 9.71 -13.11 -20.80
CA PHE A 229 10.25 -13.20 -22.16
C PHE A 229 11.33 -14.29 -22.28
N MET A 230 11.28 -15.36 -21.46
CA MET A 230 12.26 -16.44 -21.53
C MET A 230 12.23 -17.00 -22.94
N GLU A 231 13.42 -17.17 -23.54
CA GLU A 231 13.66 -17.54 -24.93
C GLU A 231 12.83 -18.75 -25.43
N LYS A 232 12.34 -19.57 -24.50
CA LYS A 232 11.46 -20.72 -24.73
C LYS A 232 10.11 -20.38 -25.38
N ASP A 233 9.59 -19.15 -25.23
CA ASP A 233 8.34 -18.74 -25.89
C ASP A 233 8.55 -17.97 -27.20
N LYS A 234 9.78 -17.49 -27.47
CA LYS A 234 10.12 -16.82 -28.74
C LYS A 234 9.87 -17.76 -29.92
N THR A 235 10.08 -19.06 -29.76
CA THR A 235 9.85 -20.08 -30.81
C THR A 235 8.37 -20.28 -31.14
N LYS A 236 7.45 -19.86 -30.27
CA LYS A 236 5.99 -19.98 -30.45
C LYS A 236 5.33 -18.67 -30.92
N ILE A 237 6.07 -17.56 -30.87
CA ILE A 237 5.59 -16.24 -31.26
C ILE A 237 6.19 -15.88 -32.62
N SER A 238 5.35 -15.48 -33.59
CA SER A 238 5.88 -15.02 -34.88
C SER A 238 6.77 -13.79 -34.68
N GLU A 239 7.87 -13.69 -35.42
CA GLU A 239 8.83 -12.58 -35.31
C GLU A 239 8.16 -11.20 -35.40
N LYS A 240 7.20 -11.04 -36.32
CA LYS A 240 6.42 -9.81 -36.48
C LYS A 240 5.59 -9.45 -35.24
N ASP A 241 4.99 -10.43 -34.58
CA ASP A 241 4.23 -10.19 -33.35
C ASP A 241 5.16 -9.98 -32.16
N TRP A 242 6.30 -10.66 -32.11
CA TRP A 242 7.35 -10.46 -31.10
C TRP A 242 7.87 -9.03 -31.12
N CYS A 243 8.26 -8.52 -32.28
CA CYS A 243 8.71 -7.13 -32.42
C CYS A 243 7.67 -6.13 -31.92
N LYS A 244 6.38 -6.37 -32.18
CA LYS A 244 5.29 -5.52 -31.68
C LYS A 244 5.14 -5.61 -30.17
N ILE A 245 5.23 -6.80 -29.59
CA ILE A 245 5.15 -6.98 -28.14
C ILE A 245 6.27 -6.17 -27.48
N VAL A 246 7.52 -6.41 -27.88
CA VAL A 246 8.70 -5.70 -27.32
C VAL A 246 8.57 -4.18 -27.47
N GLN A 247 8.13 -3.70 -28.64
CA GLN A 247 7.93 -2.27 -28.86
C GLN A 247 6.81 -1.70 -27.99
N TYR A 248 5.66 -2.38 -27.90
CA TYR A 248 4.48 -1.83 -27.25
C TYR A 248 4.49 -2.03 -25.73
N THR A 249 5.32 -2.93 -25.20
CA THR A 249 5.56 -3.04 -23.76
C THR A 249 6.57 -2.00 -23.28
N ASN A 250 7.42 -1.47 -24.17
CA ASN A 250 8.36 -0.40 -23.87
C ASN A 250 7.65 0.96 -23.82
N PRO A 251 7.56 1.63 -22.66
CA PRO A 251 6.87 2.92 -22.55
C PRO A 251 7.57 4.04 -23.30
N PHE A 252 8.91 3.97 -23.41
CA PHE A 252 9.70 4.96 -24.14
C PHE A 252 9.34 4.99 -25.63
N TYR A 253 8.92 3.87 -26.21
CA TYR A 253 8.47 3.82 -27.60
C TYR A 253 7.34 4.81 -27.88
N PHE A 254 6.39 4.96 -26.96
CA PHE A 254 5.26 5.89 -27.15
C PHE A 254 5.65 7.36 -26.98
N VAL A 255 6.74 7.63 -26.26
CA VAL A 255 7.29 8.97 -26.09
C VAL A 255 8.12 9.35 -27.32
N THR A 256 9.06 8.49 -27.73
CA THR A 256 10.00 8.76 -28.81
C THR A 256 9.37 8.69 -30.19
N ALA A 257 8.35 7.84 -30.41
CA ALA A 257 7.73 7.69 -31.72
C ALA A 257 6.77 8.84 -32.11
N GLY A 258 6.59 9.88 -31.27
CA GLY A 258 5.84 11.08 -31.62
C GLY A 258 4.38 10.83 -32.02
N LEU A 259 3.77 9.76 -31.51
CA LEU A 259 2.50 9.26 -32.05
C LEU A 259 1.31 10.11 -31.63
N ALA A 260 0.39 10.31 -32.58
CA ALA A 260 -0.96 10.80 -32.29
C ALA A 260 -1.70 9.88 -31.30
N SER A 261 -2.60 10.46 -30.50
CA SER A 261 -3.35 9.74 -29.46
C SER A 261 -4.12 8.53 -29.99
N SER A 262 -4.72 8.64 -31.19
CA SER A 262 -5.42 7.53 -31.86
C SER A 262 -4.50 6.35 -32.15
N ALA A 263 -3.29 6.61 -32.66
CA ALA A 263 -2.29 5.59 -32.95
C ALA A 263 -1.78 4.92 -31.66
N LYS A 264 -1.59 5.67 -30.57
CA LYS A 264 -1.24 5.13 -29.24
C LYS A 264 -2.32 4.16 -28.77
N THR A 265 -3.59 4.55 -28.85
CA THR A 265 -4.73 3.72 -28.45
C THR A 265 -4.81 2.43 -29.28
N LEU A 266 -4.62 2.50 -30.59
CA LEU A 266 -4.63 1.33 -31.47
C LEU A 266 -3.51 0.33 -31.10
N ARG A 267 -2.29 0.83 -30.86
CA ARG A 267 -1.14 -0.03 -30.50
C ARG A 267 -1.32 -0.66 -29.12
N LYS A 268 -1.86 0.07 -28.14
CA LYS A 268 -2.23 -0.48 -26.82
C LYS A 268 -3.30 -1.58 -26.94
N ARG A 269 -4.34 -1.37 -27.77
CA ARG A 269 -5.34 -2.41 -28.08
C ARG A 269 -4.69 -3.63 -28.74
N LYS A 270 -3.77 -3.41 -29.68
CA LYS A 270 -3.04 -4.49 -30.34
C LYS A 270 -2.20 -5.28 -29.35
N LEU A 271 -1.48 -4.63 -28.43
CA LEU A 271 -0.74 -5.29 -27.37
C LEU A 271 -1.64 -6.20 -26.52
N LYS A 272 -2.79 -5.70 -26.04
CA LYS A 272 -3.76 -6.52 -25.29
C LYS A 272 -4.20 -7.76 -26.08
N SER A 273 -4.43 -7.62 -27.38
CA SER A 273 -4.78 -8.76 -28.24
C SER A 273 -3.64 -9.79 -28.37
N LEU A 274 -2.38 -9.33 -28.43
CA LEU A 274 -1.21 -10.20 -28.54
C LEU A 274 -0.94 -10.95 -27.23
N ILE A 275 -1.07 -10.27 -26.10
CA ILE A 275 -0.98 -10.87 -24.76
C ILE A 275 -1.99 -12.01 -24.63
N LYS A 276 -3.24 -11.78 -25.02
CA LYS A 276 -4.29 -12.81 -24.99
C LYS A 276 -4.01 -13.95 -25.98
N LYS A 277 -3.62 -13.63 -27.22
CA LYS A 277 -3.31 -14.62 -28.27
C LYS A 277 -2.24 -15.62 -27.82
N TYR A 278 -1.19 -15.12 -27.15
CA TYR A 278 -0.06 -15.92 -26.71
C TYR A 278 -0.12 -16.30 -25.22
N LYS A 279 -1.23 -16.02 -24.53
CA LYS A 279 -1.45 -16.30 -23.10
C LYS A 279 -0.34 -15.76 -22.18
N LEU A 280 0.16 -14.57 -22.50
CA LEU A 280 1.25 -13.94 -21.74
C LEU A 280 0.79 -13.28 -20.43
N ASP A 281 -0.51 -13.35 -20.12
CA ASP A 281 -1.13 -12.83 -18.90
C ASP A 281 -1.28 -13.89 -17.78
N SER A 282 -0.66 -15.06 -17.93
CA SER A 282 -0.74 -16.16 -16.95
C SER A 282 -0.26 -15.75 -15.55
N ALA A 283 0.88 -15.04 -15.48
CA ALA A 283 1.44 -14.53 -14.23
C ALA A 283 0.51 -13.50 -13.54
N HIS A 284 -0.17 -12.65 -14.34
CA HIS A 284 -1.14 -11.70 -13.82
C HIS A 284 -2.34 -12.43 -13.20
N LYS A 285 -2.89 -13.41 -13.91
CA LYS A 285 -4.02 -14.21 -13.42
C LYS A 285 -3.66 -14.94 -12.13
N GLN A 286 -2.51 -15.62 -12.12
CA GLN A 286 -2.03 -16.33 -10.94
C GLN A 286 -1.88 -15.41 -9.73
N LEU A 287 -1.27 -14.23 -9.91
CA LEU A 287 -1.15 -13.25 -8.84
C LEU A 287 -2.53 -12.81 -8.31
N THR A 288 -3.48 -12.54 -9.21
CA THR A 288 -4.84 -12.11 -8.85
C THR A 288 -5.57 -13.20 -8.06
N ASP A 289 -5.43 -14.46 -8.48
CA ASP A 289 -6.01 -15.62 -7.77
C ASP A 289 -5.40 -15.78 -6.37
N LEU A 290 -4.09 -15.58 -6.23
CA LEU A 290 -3.41 -15.62 -4.93
C LEU A 290 -3.89 -14.49 -4.01
N ILE A 291 -4.06 -13.28 -4.55
CA ILE A 291 -4.58 -12.13 -3.81
C ILE A 291 -6.02 -12.38 -3.34
N GLU A 292 -6.90 -12.91 -4.19
CA GLU A 292 -8.29 -13.24 -3.84
C GLU A 292 -8.35 -14.28 -2.71
N LYS A 293 -7.57 -15.36 -2.84
CA LYS A 293 -7.45 -16.37 -1.79
C LYS A 293 -6.95 -15.75 -0.48
N LYS A 294 -5.94 -14.89 -0.56
CA LYS A 294 -5.37 -14.21 0.62
C LYS A 294 -6.38 -13.29 1.28
N PHE A 295 -7.12 -12.50 0.50
CA PHE A 295 -8.17 -11.63 1.02
C PHE A 295 -9.25 -12.43 1.75
N THR A 296 -9.74 -13.51 1.13
CA THR A 296 -10.74 -14.40 1.75
C THR A 296 -10.23 -15.01 3.05
N GLN A 297 -8.97 -15.46 3.07
CA GLN A 297 -8.32 -16.00 4.27
C GLN A 297 -8.23 -14.96 5.39
N LEU A 298 -7.81 -13.74 5.08
CA LEU A 298 -7.63 -12.68 6.08
C LEU A 298 -8.96 -12.10 6.59
N LEU A 299 -10.04 -12.25 5.82
CA LEU A 299 -11.38 -11.81 6.21
C LEU A 299 -12.07 -12.82 7.13
N ASN A 300 -11.87 -14.12 6.90
CA ASN A 300 -12.58 -15.20 7.61
C ASN A 300 -11.89 -15.68 8.90
N ASN A 301 -10.66 -15.24 9.17
CA ASN A 301 -9.86 -15.63 10.35
C ASN A 301 -9.71 -14.46 11.34
#